data_AF-A0A940ZD79-F1
#
_entry.id   AF-A0A940ZD79-F1
#
_cell.length_a   1.000
_cell.length_b   1.000
_cell.length_c   1.000
_cell.angle_alpha   90.00
_cell.angle_beta   90.00
_cell.angle_gamma   90.00
#
_symmetry.space_group_name_H-M   'P 1'
#
loop_
_entity.id
_entity.type
_entity.pdbx_description
1 polymer ?
#
loop_
_entity_poly.entity_id
_entity_poly.type
_entity_poly.pdbx_seq_one_letter_code
_entity_poly.pdbx_strand_id
1 'polypeptide(L)'
;KGEERDLFTDPKRTEEVEGESIKIENGWTLSTLSKRFYGAANPSLLEMILAANPQITDLNRIQVGHSIMVPKIKEKSLLIEASDPPLRIHLGTFPDRDQIRIFRDEPVLRGKELEVVPRRVSPGETWYRVLAGPFATQEEALQSIRFLKQKGLLPFFPASRKES
;
A
#
# COMPACT_ATOMS: atom_id res chain seq x y z
N LYS A 1 -14.25 15.55 26.10
CA LYS A 1 -12.87 15.04 26.06
C LYS A 1 -12.61 14.73 24.59
N GLY A 2 -11.97 15.66 23.88
CA GLY A 2 -11.87 15.61 22.42
C GLY A 2 -11.00 14.43 22.02
N GLU A 3 -11.55 13.54 21.20
CA GLU A 3 -10.78 12.51 20.51
C GLU A 3 -9.84 13.22 19.53
N GLU A 4 -8.58 13.32 19.94
CA GLU A 4 -7.47 13.58 19.05
C GLU A 4 -7.48 12.41 18.06
N ARG A 5 -8.13 12.60 16.91
CA ARG A 5 -8.15 11.59 15.83
C ARG A 5 -6.69 11.29 15.52
N ASP A 6 -6.21 10.11 15.91
CA ASP A 6 -4.87 9.62 15.64
C ASP A 6 -4.62 9.61 14.12
N LEU A 7 -4.08 10.73 13.61
CA LEU A 7 -3.74 10.99 12.21
C LEU A 7 -2.71 10.00 11.64
N PHE A 8 -2.23 9.07 12.47
CA PHE A 8 -1.22 8.06 12.16
C PHE A 8 -1.75 6.63 12.32
N THR A 9 -3.05 6.44 12.60
CA THR A 9 -3.63 5.10 12.66
C THR A 9 -3.72 4.53 11.26
N ASP A 10 -3.18 3.33 11.05
CA ASP A 10 -3.27 2.71 9.74
C ASP A 10 -4.72 2.35 9.43
N PRO A 11 -5.27 2.80 8.30
CA PRO A 11 -6.64 2.49 7.98
C PRO A 11 -6.78 0.98 7.72
N LYS A 12 -7.86 0.40 8.28
CA LYS A 12 -8.08 -1.04 8.31
C LYS A 12 -8.36 -1.57 6.89
N ARG A 13 -7.75 -2.70 6.54
CA ARG A 13 -7.99 -3.39 5.26
C ARG A 13 -9.13 -4.40 5.39
N THR A 14 -9.87 -4.60 4.30
CA THR A 14 -11.08 -5.44 4.23
C THR A 14 -10.82 -6.94 4.44
N GLU A 15 -9.63 -7.43 4.10
CA GLU A 15 -9.28 -8.86 4.22
C GLU A 15 -8.12 -9.08 5.19
N GLU A 16 -8.17 -10.22 5.88
CA GLU A 16 -7.02 -10.74 6.62
C GLU A 16 -5.80 -10.81 5.68
N VAL A 17 -4.64 -10.46 6.22
CA VAL A 17 -3.41 -10.40 5.44
C VAL A 17 -2.97 -11.82 5.10
N GLU A 18 -3.43 -12.33 3.95
CA GLU A 18 -2.90 -13.56 3.37
C GLU A 18 -1.45 -13.31 2.95
N GLY A 19 -0.53 -14.19 3.34
CA GLY A 19 0.89 -13.98 3.05
C GLY A 19 1.76 -15.17 3.44
N GLU A 20 3.05 -15.02 3.22
CA GLU A 20 4.07 -15.99 3.65
C GLU A 20 4.90 -15.38 4.78
N SER A 21 5.12 -16.14 5.86
CA SER A 21 5.94 -15.68 6.98
C SER A 21 7.38 -16.13 6.75
N ILE A 22 8.29 -15.17 6.58
CA ILE A 22 9.67 -15.44 6.21
C ILE A 22 10.61 -15.08 7.33
N LYS A 23 11.52 -16.01 7.67
CA LYS A 23 12.59 -15.76 8.62
C LYS A 23 13.73 -15.01 7.94
N ILE A 24 14.10 -13.85 8.49
CA ILE A 24 15.14 -12.99 7.92
C ILE A 24 16.53 -13.61 8.11
N GLU A 25 17.27 -13.69 7.00
CA GLU A 25 18.67 -14.11 6.99
C GLU A 25 19.62 -12.91 6.94
N ASN A 26 20.91 -13.17 7.12
CA ASN A 26 21.93 -12.13 7.09
C ASN A 26 21.97 -11.44 5.71
N GLY A 27 22.06 -10.11 5.71
CA GLY A 27 22.10 -9.28 4.49
C GLY A 27 20.75 -9.04 3.81
N TRP A 28 19.65 -9.59 4.34
CA TRP A 28 18.33 -9.32 3.79
C TRP A 28 17.84 -7.94 4.21
N THR A 29 17.08 -7.30 3.30
CA THR A 29 16.41 -6.02 3.53
C THR A 29 14.95 -6.14 3.07
N LEU A 30 14.09 -5.20 3.46
CA LEU A 30 12.72 -5.12 2.93
C LEU A 30 12.72 -4.97 1.40
N SER A 31 13.69 -4.26 0.84
CA SER A 31 13.89 -4.15 -0.61
C SER A 31 14.22 -5.49 -1.26
N THR A 32 15.07 -6.30 -0.62
CA THR A 32 15.42 -7.65 -1.11
C THR A 32 14.20 -8.57 -1.07
N LEU A 33 13.42 -8.53 0.02
CA LEU A 33 12.16 -9.27 0.13
C LEU A 33 11.18 -8.84 -0.96
N SER A 34 10.93 -7.55 -1.09
CA SER A 34 10.03 -7.01 -2.11
C SER A 34 10.42 -7.47 -3.52
N LYS A 35 11.70 -7.38 -3.89
CA LYS A 35 12.19 -7.87 -5.19
C LYS A 35 11.96 -9.37 -5.36
N ARG A 36 12.22 -10.17 -4.33
CA ARG A 36 12.11 -11.62 -4.39
C ARG A 36 10.67 -12.11 -4.55
N PHE A 37 9.73 -11.48 -3.84
CA PHE A 37 8.33 -11.93 -3.79
C PHE A 37 7.42 -11.22 -4.80
N TYR A 38 7.73 -9.97 -5.15
CA TYR A 38 6.91 -9.16 -6.06
C TYR A 38 7.61 -8.83 -7.38
N GLY A 39 8.90 -9.15 -7.53
CA GLY A 39 9.68 -8.84 -8.74
C GLY A 39 10.20 -7.41 -8.81
N ALA A 40 9.84 -6.55 -7.86
CA ALA A 40 10.28 -5.15 -7.79
C ALA A 40 10.42 -4.67 -6.35
N ALA A 41 11.19 -3.60 -6.13
CA ALA A 41 11.18 -2.85 -4.88
C ALA A 41 10.77 -1.41 -5.18
N ASN A 42 9.61 -1.00 -4.67
CA ASN A 42 9.14 0.37 -4.72
C ASN A 42 8.41 0.71 -3.42
N PRO A 43 8.23 2.00 -3.09
CA PRO A 43 7.65 2.41 -1.80
C PRO A 43 6.25 1.83 -1.54
N SER A 44 5.47 1.57 -2.59
CA SER A 44 4.16 0.94 -2.46
C SER A 44 4.24 -0.51 -2.01
N LEU A 45 5.13 -1.31 -2.59
CA LEU A 45 5.35 -2.70 -2.18
C LEU A 45 5.99 -2.81 -0.79
N LEU A 46 6.94 -1.94 -0.49
CA LEU A 46 7.58 -1.90 0.82
C LEU A 46 6.56 -1.51 1.90
N GLU A 47 5.69 -0.55 1.61
CA GLU A 47 4.62 -0.16 2.52
C GLU A 47 3.63 -1.31 2.77
N MET A 48 3.31 -2.14 1.76
CA MET A 48 2.47 -3.34 1.95
C MET A 48 3.08 -4.29 2.99
N ILE A 49 4.39 -4.51 2.92
CA ILE A 49 5.11 -5.32 3.92
C ILE A 49 5.06 -4.63 5.29
N LEU A 50 5.30 -3.33 5.38
CA LEU A 50 5.23 -2.59 6.64
C LEU A 50 3.82 -2.58 7.26
N ALA A 51 2.77 -2.49 6.45
CA ALA A 51 1.39 -2.56 6.92
C ALA A 51 1.04 -3.95 7.49
N ALA A 52 1.60 -5.02 6.91
CA ALA A 52 1.47 -6.38 7.42
C ALA A 52 2.33 -6.66 8.68
N ASN A 53 3.29 -5.78 8.98
CA ASN A 53 4.26 -5.96 10.07
C ASN A 53 4.35 -4.69 10.93
N PRO A 54 3.32 -4.34 11.71
CA PRO A 54 3.30 -3.13 12.52
C PRO A 54 4.43 -3.07 13.57
N GLN A 55 5.07 -4.19 13.88
CA GLN A 55 6.26 -4.25 14.73
C GLN A 55 7.52 -3.61 14.10
N ILE A 56 7.52 -3.40 12.78
CA ILE A 56 8.63 -2.76 12.06
C ILE A 56 8.37 -1.25 12.01
N THR A 57 9.03 -0.51 12.90
CA THR A 57 8.89 0.94 13.03
C THR A 57 9.95 1.72 12.24
N ASP A 58 10.97 1.03 11.74
CA ASP A 58 12.05 1.59 10.92
C ASP A 58 12.33 0.64 9.75
N LEU A 59 11.97 1.07 8.53
CA LEU A 59 12.11 0.27 7.30
C LEU A 59 13.57 -0.14 7.01
N ASN A 60 14.52 0.63 7.55
CA ASN A 60 15.96 0.41 7.38
C ASN A 60 16.54 -0.53 8.45
N ARG A 61 15.74 -0.97 9.42
CA ARG A 61 16.15 -1.84 10.51
C ARG A 61 15.26 -3.08 10.61
N ILE A 62 15.69 -4.14 9.93
CA ILE A 62 15.16 -5.49 10.17
C ILE A 62 16.24 -6.36 10.81
N GLN A 63 15.84 -7.22 11.74
CA GLN A 63 16.78 -8.06 12.50
C GLN A 63 16.79 -9.49 11.94
N VAL A 64 17.98 -10.07 11.88
CA VAL A 64 18.16 -11.48 11.51
C VAL A 64 17.39 -12.37 12.49
N GLY A 65 16.68 -13.36 11.96
CA GLY A 65 15.88 -14.30 12.75
C GLY A 65 14.46 -13.83 13.04
N HIS A 66 14.11 -12.57 12.78
CA HIS A 66 12.71 -12.13 12.84
C HIS A 66 11.87 -12.78 11.75
N SER A 67 10.61 -13.08 12.08
CA SER A 67 9.61 -13.47 11.09
C SER A 67 8.95 -12.22 10.54
N ILE A 68 9.02 -12.02 9.22
CA ILE A 68 8.35 -10.94 8.51
C ILE A 68 7.24 -11.56 7.66
N MET A 69 6.01 -11.08 7.81
CA MET A 69 4.89 -11.43 6.96
C MET A 69 5.01 -10.71 5.62
N VAL A 70 5.13 -11.47 4.54
CA VAL A 70 5.12 -10.93 3.17
C VAL A 70 3.73 -11.15 2.59
N PRO A 71 2.89 -10.10 2.48
CA PRO A 71 1.51 -10.25 2.05
C PRO A 71 1.40 -10.61 0.57
N LYS A 72 0.42 -11.42 0.18
CA LYS A 72 0.01 -11.60 -1.21
C LYS A 72 -0.82 -10.40 -1.64
N ILE A 73 -0.35 -9.66 -2.62
CA ILE A 73 -1.04 -8.47 -3.12
C ILE A 73 -2.06 -8.90 -4.17
N LYS A 74 -3.34 -8.75 -3.83
CA LYS A 74 -4.49 -8.92 -4.73
C LYS A 74 -5.21 -7.58 -4.89
N GLU A 75 -6.15 -7.52 -5.83
CA GLU A 75 -6.95 -6.30 -6.07
C GLU A 75 -7.70 -5.87 -4.81
N LYS A 76 -8.32 -6.83 -4.11
CA LYS A 76 -9.00 -6.58 -2.84
C LYS A 76 -8.08 -6.10 -1.72
N SER A 77 -6.80 -6.45 -1.75
CA SER A 77 -5.82 -6.00 -0.74
C SER A 77 -5.58 -4.48 -0.76
N LEU A 78 -6.02 -3.80 -1.82
CA LEU A 78 -5.95 -2.35 -1.97
C LEU A 78 -7.21 -1.65 -1.45
N LEU A 79 -8.23 -2.40 -1.05
CA LEU A 79 -9.44 -1.83 -0.45
C LEU A 79 -9.17 -1.45 1.01
N ILE A 80 -9.64 -0.27 1.36
CA ILE A 80 -9.48 0.33 2.68
C ILE A 80 -10.87 0.61 3.25
N GLU A 81 -11.20 -0.03 4.37
CA GLU A 81 -12.39 0.22 5.16
C GLU A 81 -12.03 1.14 6.32
N ALA A 82 -12.55 2.37 6.31
CA ALA A 82 -12.62 3.16 7.53
C ALA A 82 -14.01 2.95 8.14
N SER A 83 -14.07 2.81 9.47
CA SER A 83 -15.34 2.61 10.17
C SER A 83 -16.30 3.81 10.09
N ASP A 84 -15.81 4.95 9.56
CA ASP A 84 -16.51 6.14 9.05
C ASP A 84 -15.38 7.12 8.65
N PRO A 85 -14.97 7.39 7.37
CA PRO A 85 -15.67 7.50 6.06
C PRO A 85 -15.70 6.25 5.13
N PRO A 86 -16.45 6.28 4.00
CA PRO A 86 -16.72 5.13 3.10
C PRO A 86 -15.51 4.48 2.43
N LEU A 87 -15.73 3.29 1.84
CA LEU A 87 -14.74 2.45 1.14
C LEU A 87 -13.80 3.27 0.24
N ARG A 88 -12.50 3.07 0.41
CA ARG A 88 -11.46 3.71 -0.39
C ARG A 88 -10.58 2.68 -1.08
N ILE A 89 -9.89 3.11 -2.13
CA ILE A 89 -8.82 2.34 -2.76
C ILE A 89 -7.48 2.99 -2.45
N HIS A 90 -6.50 2.17 -2.12
CA HIS A 90 -5.11 2.56 -2.01
C HIS A 90 -4.48 2.54 -3.39
N LEU A 91 -4.20 3.73 -3.93
CA LEU A 91 -3.68 3.94 -5.28
C LEU A 91 -2.17 3.75 -5.38
N GLY A 92 -1.46 4.04 -4.29
CA GLY A 92 -0.02 3.94 -4.20
C GLY A 92 0.51 4.58 -2.93
N THR A 93 1.75 4.26 -2.61
CA THR A 93 2.55 4.97 -1.61
C THR A 93 3.81 5.49 -2.30
N PHE A 94 4.12 6.76 -2.06
CA PHE A 94 5.17 7.48 -2.76
C PHE A 94 6.04 8.27 -1.77
N PRO A 95 7.33 8.53 -2.10
CA PRO A 95 8.20 9.34 -1.24
C PRO A 95 7.85 10.83 -1.31
N ASP A 96 7.05 11.23 -2.30
CA ASP A 96 6.70 12.62 -2.59
C ASP A 96 5.18 12.79 -2.76
N ARG A 97 4.66 13.98 -2.41
CA ARG A 97 3.22 14.29 -2.43
C ARG A 97 2.67 14.56 -3.83
N ASP A 98 3.50 14.99 -4.79
CA ASP A 98 3.02 15.41 -6.12
C ASP A 98 2.54 14.23 -6.99
N GLN A 99 2.86 12.99 -6.61
CA GLN A 99 2.43 11.77 -7.32
C GLN A 99 0.91 11.60 -7.40
N ILE A 100 0.15 12.26 -6.52
CA ILE A 100 -1.32 12.34 -6.61
C ILE A 100 -1.81 12.86 -7.98
N ARG A 101 -1.01 13.68 -8.67
CA ARG A 101 -1.39 14.29 -9.95
C ARG A 101 -1.66 13.27 -11.04
N ILE A 102 -0.97 12.12 -11.03
CA ILE A 102 -1.13 11.02 -12.00
C ILE A 102 -2.58 10.50 -12.00
N PHE A 103 -3.26 10.58 -10.85
CA PHE A 103 -4.60 10.04 -10.66
C PHE A 103 -5.73 11.05 -10.89
N ARG A 104 -5.42 12.36 -10.96
CA ARG A 104 -6.44 13.42 -11.04
C ARG A 104 -7.26 13.38 -12.32
N ASP A 105 -6.62 12.99 -13.42
CA ASP A 105 -7.24 12.95 -14.75
C ASP A 105 -7.85 11.58 -15.07
N GLU A 106 -7.81 10.63 -14.14
CA GLU A 106 -8.31 9.28 -14.38
C GLU A 106 -9.85 9.24 -14.35
N PRO A 107 -10.52 8.79 -15.43
CA PRO A 107 -11.97 8.87 -15.54
C PRO A 107 -12.69 8.02 -14.49
N VAL A 108 -12.10 6.89 -14.08
CA VAL A 108 -12.64 6.01 -13.03
C VAL A 108 -12.57 6.62 -11.63
N LEU A 109 -11.79 7.70 -11.46
CA LEU A 109 -11.66 8.44 -10.21
C LEU A 109 -12.42 9.78 -10.24
N ARG A 110 -13.17 10.04 -11.30
CA ARG A 110 -13.94 11.28 -11.45
C ARG A 110 -15.00 11.37 -10.35
N GLY A 111 -15.01 12.50 -9.64
CA GLY A 111 -15.92 12.71 -8.49
C GLY A 111 -15.49 11.98 -7.22
N LYS A 112 -14.33 11.31 -7.21
CA LYS A 112 -13.70 10.76 -6.00
C LYS A 112 -12.75 11.81 -5.42
N GLU A 113 -12.75 11.90 -4.09
CA GLU A 113 -11.74 12.66 -3.37
C GLU A 113 -10.44 11.87 -3.34
N LEU A 114 -9.33 12.54 -3.67
CA LEU A 114 -8.00 11.99 -3.55
C LEU A 114 -7.37 12.50 -2.23
N GLU A 115 -7.14 11.59 -1.30
CA GLU A 115 -6.56 11.89 0.00
C GLU A 115 -5.09 11.47 0.03
N VAL A 116 -4.24 12.31 0.63
CA VAL A 116 -2.82 12.01 0.84
C VAL A 116 -2.57 11.84 2.34
N VAL A 117 -2.32 10.61 2.76
CA VAL A 117 -2.06 10.27 4.16
C VAL A 117 -0.56 10.11 4.38
N PRO A 118 0.08 10.96 5.20
CA PRO A 118 1.49 10.79 5.54
C PRO A 118 1.68 9.57 6.44
N ARG A 119 2.68 8.75 6.13
CA ARG A 119 3.11 7.60 6.94
C ARG A 119 4.60 7.70 7.20
N ARG A 120 4.97 7.81 8.49
CA ARG A 120 6.37 7.72 8.90
C ARG A 120 6.83 6.26 8.76
N VAL A 121 7.87 6.05 7.97
CA VAL A 121 8.38 4.71 7.65
C VAL A 121 9.75 4.43 8.28
N SER A 122 10.49 5.50 8.61
CA SER A 122 11.74 5.45 9.38
C SER A 122 11.93 6.78 10.15
N PRO A 123 12.87 6.86 11.10
CA PRO A 123 13.30 8.13 11.65
C PRO A 123 13.78 9.09 10.55
N GLY A 124 13.08 10.21 10.37
CA GLY A 124 13.40 11.20 9.33
C GLY A 124 12.85 10.89 7.94
N GLU A 125 12.14 9.78 7.74
CA GLU A 125 11.56 9.41 6.44
C GLU A 125 10.05 9.23 6.54
N THR A 126 9.34 9.97 5.69
CA THR A 126 7.88 9.94 5.58
C THR A 126 7.49 9.69 4.13
N TRP A 127 6.65 8.69 3.91
CA TRP A 127 6.02 8.45 2.63
C TRP A 127 4.56 8.88 2.66
N TYR A 128 3.96 8.97 1.48
CA TYR A 128 2.64 9.52 1.27
C TYR A 128 1.77 8.48 0.59
N ARG A 129 0.77 8.01 1.33
CA ARG A 129 -0.25 7.09 0.84
C ARG A 129 -1.30 7.90 0.07
N VAL A 130 -1.56 7.54 -1.17
CA VAL A 130 -2.63 8.14 -1.97
C VAL A 130 -3.83 7.22 -1.92
N LEU A 131 -4.95 7.73 -1.40
CA LEU A 131 -6.23 7.05 -1.33
C LEU A 131 -7.23 7.74 -2.25
N ALA A 132 -8.15 6.99 -2.83
CA ALA A 132 -9.31 7.54 -3.52
C ALA A 132 -10.61 6.99 -2.94
N GLY A 133 -11.64 7.81 -2.86
CA GLY A 133 -13.00 7.43 -2.47
C GLY A 133 -13.87 8.67 -2.22
N PRO A 134 -15.11 8.53 -1.74
CA PRO A 134 -15.85 7.31 -1.46
C PRO A 134 -16.08 6.40 -2.68
N PHE A 135 -16.03 5.09 -2.49
CA PHE A 135 -16.70 4.13 -3.36
C PHE A 135 -18.00 3.65 -2.71
N ALA A 136 -19.07 3.57 -3.48
CA ALA A 136 -20.38 3.17 -2.98
C ALA A 136 -20.44 1.67 -2.70
N THR A 137 -19.71 0.87 -3.47
CA THR A 137 -19.67 -0.59 -3.33
C THR A 137 -18.26 -1.12 -3.54
N GLN A 138 -18.01 -2.32 -3.01
CA GLN A 138 -16.78 -3.06 -3.27
C GLN A 138 -16.56 -3.33 -4.77
N GLU A 139 -17.62 -3.62 -5.52
CA GLU A 139 -17.53 -3.91 -6.94
C GLU A 139 -17.06 -2.67 -7.73
N GLU A 140 -17.59 -1.49 -7.44
CA GLU A 140 -17.17 -0.22 -8.06
C GLU A 140 -15.67 0.05 -7.82
N ALA A 141 -15.23 -0.16 -6.58
CA ALA A 141 -13.82 -0.01 -6.19
C ALA A 141 -12.92 -1.02 -6.93
N LEU A 142 -13.34 -2.29 -7.01
CA LEU A 142 -12.60 -3.34 -7.70
C LEU A 142 -12.52 -3.11 -9.21
N GLN A 143 -13.61 -2.65 -9.84
CA GLN A 143 -13.61 -2.25 -11.24
C GLN A 143 -12.62 -1.12 -11.51
N SER A 144 -12.59 -0.12 -10.62
CA SER A 144 -11.64 1.00 -10.70
C SER A 144 -10.19 0.53 -10.55
N ILE A 145 -9.93 -0.37 -9.60
CA ILE A 145 -8.60 -1.00 -9.42
C ILE A 145 -8.18 -1.76 -10.68
N ARG A 146 -9.08 -2.57 -11.26
CA ARG A 146 -8.80 -3.34 -12.48
C ARG A 146 -8.46 -2.44 -13.66
N PHE A 147 -9.20 -1.35 -13.82
CA PHE A 147 -8.94 -0.36 -14.87
C PHE A 147 -7.56 0.29 -14.70
N LEU A 148 -7.24 0.79 -13.50
CA LEU A 148 -5.96 1.44 -13.22
C LEU A 148 -4.77 0.45 -13.33
N LYS A 149 -4.97 -0.79 -12.90
CA LYS A 149 -4.01 -1.89 -13.08
C LYS A 149 -3.74 -2.17 -14.55
N GLN A 150 -4.77 -2.23 -15.39
CA GLN A 150 -4.62 -2.45 -16.83
C GLN A 150 -3.85 -1.30 -17.51
N LYS A 151 -4.02 -0.06 -17.03
CA LYS A 151 -3.24 1.10 -17.46
C LYS A 151 -1.81 1.14 -16.90
N GLY A 152 -1.45 0.24 -15.98
CA GLY A 152 -0.13 0.21 -15.33
C GLY A 152 0.09 1.34 -14.32
N LEU A 153 -0.98 1.98 -13.84
CA LEU A 153 -0.89 3.12 -12.92
C LEU A 153 -0.76 2.69 -11.45
N LEU A 154 -1.02 1.42 -11.15
CA LEU A 154 -0.93 0.89 -9.79
C LEU A 154 0.48 0.29 -9.54
N PRO A 155 1.32 0.91 -8.69
CA PRO A 155 2.69 0.47 -8.43
C PRO A 155 2.78 -0.87 -7.66
N PHE A 156 1.66 -1.41 -7.19
CA PHE A 156 1.59 -2.71 -6.51
C PHE A 156 1.69 -3.91 -7.46
N PHE A 157 1.43 -3.69 -8.76
CA PHE A 157 1.45 -4.72 -9.77
C PHE A 157 2.54 -4.38 -10.80
N PRO A 158 3.82 -4.62 -10.47
CA PRO A 158 4.89 -4.42 -11.44
C PRO A 158 4.58 -5.27 -12.68
N ALA A 159 4.79 -4.69 -13.87
CA ALA A 159 4.57 -5.41 -15.12
C ALA A 159 5.38 -6.70 -15.06
N SER A 160 4.69 -7.85 -15.08
CA SER A 160 5.34 -9.14 -15.19
C SER A 160 6.25 -9.06 -16.41
N ARG A 161 7.56 -9.12 -16.20
CA ARG A 161 8.49 -9.34 -17.31
C ARG A 161 7.98 -10.62 -17.96
N LYS A 162 7.45 -10.56 -19.18
CA LYS A 162 7.21 -11.77 -19.97
C LYS A 162 8.58 -12.43 -20.07
N GLU A 163 8.79 -13.50 -19.30
CA GLU A 163 9.84 -14.45 -19.63
C GLU A 163 9.55 -14.88 -21.07
N SER A 164 10.50 -14.53 -21.94
CA SER A 164 10.45 -14.84 -23.37
C SER A 164 10.96 -16.25 -23.61
#